data_AF-A0A6A3AN68-F1
#
_entry.id   AF-A0A6A3AN68-F1
#
_cell.length_a   1.000
_cell.length_b   1.000
_cell.length_c   1.000
_cell.angle_alpha   90.00
_cell.angle_beta   90.00
_cell.angle_gamma   90.00
#
_symmetry.space_group_name_H-M   'P 1'
#
loop_
_entity.id
_entity.type
_entity.pdbx_description
1 polymer ?
#
loop_
_entity_poly.entity_id
_entity_poly.type
_entity_poly.pdbx_seq_one_letter_code
_entity_poly.pdbx_strand_id
1 'polypeptide(L)'
;MAKVMKINGETMKMKTPVTAEEVLKDHPGHVLLESEAVKHYGTRAKPLQPHQRLEPKRLYFLVVLPEAPKERVPRRVRSGVTMSAKDRLESLMLSRRSVSDLTLLKPTSIAIPEGDEEEEEEGVGGGGAMRVKIRLPKAEVERLMKESENEREAAEKIMQLCMGITGNSPRGEVTDQRQVHWNGGRESIHDGFKARKKRVSFMAMDGGGRQIEVTS
;
A
#
# COMPACT_ATOMS: atom_id res chain seq x y z
N MET A 1 -1.31 44.66 -11.15
CA MET A 1 -2.68 44.09 -11.14
C MET A 1 -2.56 42.60 -10.94
N ALA A 2 -3.26 42.06 -9.95
CA ALA A 2 -3.42 40.62 -9.74
C ALA A 2 -4.73 40.16 -10.40
N LYS A 3 -4.79 38.90 -10.85
CA LYS A 3 -6.01 38.34 -11.45
C LYS A 3 -6.51 37.20 -10.57
N VAL A 4 -7.74 37.29 -10.08
CA VAL A 4 -8.39 36.19 -9.34
C VAL A 4 -9.43 35.57 -10.26
N MET A 5 -9.43 34.24 -10.38
CA MET A 5 -10.34 33.48 -11.22
C MET A 5 -11.17 32.53 -10.37
N LYS A 6 -12.50 32.60 -10.51
CA LYS A 6 -13.42 31.65 -9.88
C LYS A 6 -13.48 30.36 -10.69
N ILE A 7 -14.00 29.30 -10.07
CA ILE A 7 -14.27 28.01 -10.76
C ILE A 7 -15.22 28.15 -11.97
N ASN A 8 -16.08 29.18 -11.99
CA ASN A 8 -17.00 29.47 -13.10
C ASN A 8 -16.30 30.07 -14.34
N GLY A 9 -14.97 30.30 -14.28
CA GLY A 9 -14.21 30.98 -15.33
C GLY A 9 -14.31 32.52 -15.28
N GLU A 10 -15.10 33.07 -14.37
CA GLU A 10 -15.17 34.52 -14.12
C GLU A 10 -13.83 35.01 -13.55
N THR A 11 -13.31 36.12 -14.10
CA THR A 11 -12.04 36.70 -13.65
C THR A 11 -12.17 38.13 -13.19
N MET A 12 -11.72 38.42 -11.97
CA MET A 12 -11.68 39.75 -11.38
C MET A 12 -10.23 40.26 -11.34
N LYS A 13 -10.03 41.51 -11.74
CA LYS A 13 -8.72 42.15 -11.73
C LYS A 13 -8.63 43.06 -10.50
N MET A 14 -7.67 42.79 -9.63
CA MET A 14 -7.43 43.55 -8.40
C MET A 14 -6.22 44.48 -8.58
N LYS A 15 -6.36 45.73 -8.11
CA LYS A 15 -5.24 46.67 -8.03
C LYS A 15 -4.39 46.30 -6.80
N THR A 16 -3.13 45.96 -7.02
CA THR A 16 -2.17 45.62 -5.97
C THR A 16 -1.66 46.92 -5.30
N PRO A 17 -1.40 46.95 -3.98
CA PRO A 17 -1.36 45.84 -3.04
C PRO A 17 -2.75 45.49 -2.46
N VAL A 18 -3.16 44.23 -2.60
CA VAL A 18 -4.39 43.66 -2.02
C VAL A 18 -3.98 42.44 -1.20
N THR A 19 -4.61 42.24 -0.06
CA THR A 19 -4.40 41.04 0.77
C THR A 19 -5.35 39.91 0.36
N ALA A 20 -4.96 38.66 0.63
CA ALA A 20 -5.86 37.53 0.41
C ALA A 20 -7.13 37.66 1.27
N GLU A 21 -7.02 38.18 2.49
CA GLU A 21 -8.16 38.43 3.38
C GLU A 21 -9.22 39.36 2.76
N GLU A 22 -8.81 40.45 2.10
CA GLU A 22 -9.73 41.36 1.41
C GLU A 22 -10.55 40.64 0.34
N VAL A 23 -9.94 39.73 -0.43
CA VAL A 23 -10.64 38.94 -1.44
C VAL A 23 -11.56 37.90 -0.81
N LEU A 24 -11.15 37.32 0.31
CA LEU A 24 -11.93 36.28 1.01
C LEU A 24 -13.15 36.84 1.77
N LYS A 25 -13.14 38.13 2.13
CA LYS A 25 -14.30 38.80 2.74
C LYS A 25 -15.53 38.76 1.85
N ASP A 26 -15.34 38.94 0.55
CA ASP A 26 -16.42 38.93 -0.44
C ASP A 26 -16.93 37.50 -0.74
N HIS A 27 -16.16 36.46 -0.39
CA HIS A 27 -16.43 35.06 -0.72
C HIS A 27 -16.13 34.13 0.47
N PRO A 28 -17.02 34.07 1.48
CA PRO A 28 -16.85 33.17 2.62
C PRO A 28 -16.81 31.69 2.17
N GLY A 29 -16.05 30.86 2.89
CA GLY A 29 -15.88 29.43 2.59
C GLY A 29 -15.02 29.11 1.36
N HIS A 30 -14.52 30.14 0.67
CA HIS A 30 -13.58 29.96 -0.43
C HIS A 30 -12.14 30.05 0.06
N VAL A 31 -11.24 29.53 -0.76
CA VAL A 31 -9.81 29.50 -0.50
C VAL A 31 -9.09 29.99 -1.74
N LEU A 32 -8.04 30.79 -1.53
CA LEU A 32 -7.26 31.37 -2.60
C LEU A 32 -5.98 30.55 -2.83
N LEU A 33 -5.78 30.09 -4.07
CA LEU A 33 -4.62 29.30 -4.48
C LEU A 33 -3.85 30.02 -5.56
N GLU A 34 -2.52 29.94 -5.50
CA GLU A 34 -1.66 30.49 -6.54
C GLU A 34 -1.61 29.59 -7.76
N SER A 35 -1.70 30.17 -8.96
CA SER A 35 -1.71 29.39 -10.20
C SER A 35 -0.43 28.59 -10.44
N GLU A 36 0.72 29.10 -10.04
CA GLU A 36 2.00 28.40 -10.12
C GLU A 36 2.00 27.18 -9.19
N ALA A 37 1.56 27.34 -7.94
CA ALA A 37 1.42 26.24 -7.01
C ALA A 37 0.41 25.19 -7.50
N VAL A 38 -0.71 25.60 -8.10
CA VAL A 38 -1.69 24.67 -8.68
C VAL A 38 -1.12 23.92 -9.89
N LYS A 39 -0.28 24.55 -10.72
CA LYS A 39 0.41 23.86 -11.83
C LYS A 39 1.34 22.75 -11.34
N HIS A 40 2.08 23.01 -10.26
CA HIS A 40 3.07 22.05 -9.75
C HIS A 40 2.48 20.99 -8.81
N TYR A 41 1.52 21.38 -7.97
CA TYR A 41 0.99 20.54 -6.89
C TYR A 41 -0.47 20.11 -7.09
N GLY A 42 -1.18 20.67 -8.07
CA GLY A 42 -2.59 20.36 -8.32
C GLY A 42 -3.46 20.57 -7.08
N THR A 43 -4.22 19.55 -6.70
CA THR A 43 -5.08 19.54 -5.50
C THR A 43 -4.33 19.60 -4.17
N ARG A 44 -3.02 19.40 -4.19
CA ARG A 44 -2.14 19.51 -3.01
C ARG A 44 -1.55 20.91 -2.84
N ALA A 45 -1.88 21.84 -3.72
CA ALA A 45 -1.42 23.22 -3.62
C ALA A 45 -1.83 23.83 -2.28
N LYS A 46 -0.89 24.54 -1.65
CA LYS A 46 -1.12 25.15 -0.34
C LYS A 46 -2.00 26.40 -0.50
N PRO A 47 -3.08 26.53 0.28
CA PRO A 47 -3.82 27.78 0.45
C PRO A 47 -2.92 28.97 0.78
N LEU A 48 -3.20 30.12 0.16
CA LEU A 48 -2.59 31.38 0.57
C LEU A 48 -3.00 31.72 2.01
N GLN A 49 -2.07 32.29 2.75
CA GLN A 49 -2.36 32.78 4.10
C GLN A 49 -3.23 34.05 4.01
N PRO A 50 -4.17 34.27 4.95
CA PRO A 50 -5.04 35.46 4.93
C PRO A 50 -4.26 36.78 4.86
N HIS A 51 -3.18 36.87 5.63
CA HIS A 51 -2.30 38.04 5.73
C HIS A 51 -1.32 38.19 4.56
N GLN A 52 -1.25 37.22 3.63
CA GLN A 52 -0.35 37.26 2.50
C GLN A 52 -0.89 38.20 1.41
N ARG A 53 -0.01 39.02 0.86
CA ARG A 53 -0.35 39.95 -0.23
C ARG A 53 -0.35 39.23 -1.58
N LEU A 54 -1.23 39.67 -2.47
CA LEU A 54 -1.26 39.23 -3.86
C LEU A 54 -0.15 39.90 -4.66
N GLU A 55 0.62 39.08 -5.35
CA GLU A 55 1.68 39.51 -6.23
C GLU A 55 1.11 40.08 -7.54
N PRO A 56 1.70 41.15 -8.08
CA PRO A 56 1.29 41.69 -9.37
C PRO A 56 1.61 40.70 -10.50
N LYS A 57 0.80 40.74 -11.58
CA LYS A 57 0.94 39.89 -12.77
C LYS A 57 0.77 38.37 -12.51
N ARG A 58 0.35 37.98 -11.30
CA ARG A 58 0.02 36.59 -10.95
C ARG A 58 -1.48 36.33 -11.02
N LEU A 59 -1.81 35.07 -11.33
CA LEU A 59 -3.17 34.54 -11.32
C LEU A 59 -3.38 33.70 -10.07
N TYR A 60 -4.53 33.90 -9.44
CA TYR A 60 -4.99 33.20 -8.27
C TYR A 60 -6.34 32.53 -8.56
N PHE A 61 -6.55 31.34 -8.04
CA PHE A 61 -7.79 30.60 -8.14
C PHE A 61 -8.57 30.73 -6.84
N LEU A 62 -9.82 31.14 -6.94
CA LEU A 62 -10.75 31.15 -5.83
C LEU A 62 -11.59 29.87 -5.90
N VAL A 63 -11.35 28.94 -4.98
CA VAL A 63 -11.96 27.60 -4.97
C VAL A 63 -12.62 27.30 -3.64
N VAL A 64 -13.74 26.60 -3.67
CA VAL A 64 -14.32 26.00 -2.46
C VAL A 64 -13.56 24.70 -2.21
N LEU A 65 -12.82 24.61 -1.10
CA LEU A 65 -12.25 23.33 -0.69
C LEU A 65 -13.36 22.52 -0.01
N PRO A 66 -13.63 21.28 -0.43
CA PRO A 66 -14.42 20.36 0.38
C PRO A 66 -13.80 20.29 1.76
N GLU A 67 -14.59 20.34 2.83
CA GLU A 67 -14.08 20.27 4.19
C GLU A 67 -13.22 19.01 4.34
N ALA A 68 -11.90 19.18 4.36
CA ALA A 68 -11.01 18.09 4.69
C ALA A 68 -11.37 17.68 6.12
N PRO A 69 -11.68 16.40 6.39
CA PRO A 69 -11.98 15.96 7.74
C PRO A 69 -10.82 16.37 8.64
N LYS A 70 -11.10 17.31 9.54
CA LYS A 70 -10.16 17.84 10.53
C LYS A 70 -9.52 16.64 11.21
N GLU A 71 -8.19 16.60 11.15
CA GLU A 71 -7.35 15.73 11.95
C GLU A 71 -7.79 14.26 11.94
N ARG A 72 -7.49 13.55 10.84
CA ARG A 72 -7.35 12.10 10.94
C ARG A 72 -6.15 11.80 11.83
N VAL A 73 -6.41 11.76 13.14
CA VAL A 73 -5.56 11.05 14.09
C VAL A 73 -5.23 9.72 13.41
N PRO A 74 -3.96 9.39 13.18
CA PRO A 74 -3.62 8.13 12.55
C PRO A 74 -4.27 7.07 13.42
N ARG A 75 -5.27 6.38 12.86
CA ARG A 75 -5.95 5.23 13.45
C ARG A 75 -4.94 4.10 13.47
N ARG A 76 -3.88 4.26 14.26
CA ARG A 76 -3.04 3.18 14.70
C ARG A 76 -4.00 2.33 15.50
N VAL A 77 -4.33 1.17 14.97
CA VAL A 77 -4.82 0.05 15.76
C VAL A 77 -3.72 -0.24 16.77
N ARG A 78 -3.70 0.54 17.86
CA ARG A 78 -2.93 0.23 19.04
C ARG A 78 -3.73 -0.87 19.68
N SER A 79 -3.30 -2.12 19.53
CA SER A 79 -3.69 -3.15 20.47
C SER A 79 -3.35 -2.59 21.86
N GLY A 80 -4.37 -2.26 22.64
CA GLY A 80 -4.26 -1.67 23.98
C GLY A 80 -3.76 -2.70 24.98
N VAL A 81 -2.60 -3.31 24.69
CA VAL A 81 -2.06 -4.41 25.48
C VAL A 81 -0.92 -3.85 26.31
N THR A 82 -1.28 -3.28 27.46
CA THR A 82 -0.36 -2.97 28.56
C THR A 82 -0.03 -4.26 29.31
N MET A 83 0.51 -5.27 28.63
CA MET A 83 0.96 -6.49 29.30
C MET A 83 2.29 -6.25 29.97
N SER A 84 2.33 -6.56 31.27
CA SER A 84 3.56 -6.62 32.06
C SER A 84 4.54 -7.61 31.43
N ALA A 85 5.84 -7.39 31.64
CA ALA A 85 6.87 -8.31 31.17
C ALA A 85 6.65 -9.75 31.67
N LYS A 86 6.04 -9.88 32.86
CA LYS A 86 5.64 -11.16 33.45
C LYS A 86 4.54 -11.85 32.63
N ASP A 87 3.43 -11.17 32.36
CA ASP A 87 2.32 -11.74 31.57
C ASP A 87 2.76 -12.18 30.17
N ARG A 88 3.68 -11.42 29.56
CA ARG A 88 4.26 -11.78 28.25
C ARG A 88 5.07 -13.08 28.33
N LEU A 89 5.80 -13.30 29.42
CA LEU A 89 6.61 -14.49 29.63
C LEU A 89 5.74 -15.72 29.91
N GLU A 90 4.71 -15.57 30.75
CA GLU A 90 3.78 -16.65 31.09
C GLU A 90 2.99 -17.12 29.87
N SER A 91 2.47 -16.19 29.05
CA SER A 91 1.79 -16.53 27.78
C SER A 91 2.69 -17.29 26.81
N LEU A 92 3.96 -16.87 26.70
CA LEU A 92 4.94 -17.56 25.86
C LEU A 92 5.30 -18.96 26.40
N MET A 93 5.41 -19.12 27.72
CA MET A 93 5.68 -20.40 28.36
C MET A 93 4.51 -21.38 28.23
N LEU A 94 3.28 -20.91 28.39
CA LEU A 94 2.07 -21.72 28.18
C LEU A 94 1.95 -22.18 26.71
N SER A 95 2.19 -21.27 25.76
CA SER A 95 2.20 -21.60 24.32
C SER A 95 3.26 -22.66 23.96
N ARG A 96 4.36 -22.75 24.72
CA ARG A 96 5.41 -23.75 24.51
C ARG A 96 5.11 -25.12 25.14
N ARG A 97 4.18 -25.19 26.10
CA ARG A 97 3.74 -26.47 26.69
C ARG A 97 2.61 -27.13 25.90
N SER A 98 1.86 -26.38 25.09
CA SER A 98 0.79 -26.94 24.25
C SER A 98 1.28 -27.62 22.96
N VAL A 99 2.59 -27.61 22.68
CA VAL A 99 3.18 -28.24 21.48
C VAL A 99 4.03 -29.49 21.79
N SER A 100 4.17 -29.88 23.06
CA SER A 100 5.02 -31.00 23.45
C SER A 100 4.35 -32.38 23.48
N ASP A 101 3.05 -32.49 23.17
CA ASP A 101 2.39 -33.81 23.06
C ASP A 101 2.20 -34.31 21.62
N LEU A 102 2.49 -33.50 20.60
CA LEU A 102 2.42 -33.93 19.20
C LEU A 102 3.67 -34.66 18.71
N THR A 103 4.76 -34.65 19.47
CA THR A 103 6.03 -35.28 19.07
C THR A 103 6.16 -36.76 19.49
N LEU A 104 5.15 -37.34 20.14
CA LEU A 104 5.16 -38.74 20.60
C LEU A 104 4.29 -39.70 19.76
N LEU A 105 3.54 -39.21 18.76
CA LEU A 105 2.87 -40.08 17.81
C LEU A 105 3.84 -40.50 16.70
N LYS A 106 4.49 -41.64 16.97
CA LYS A 106 5.26 -42.46 16.05
C LYS A 106 4.57 -42.58 14.67
N PRO A 107 5.24 -42.28 13.54
CA PRO A 107 4.66 -42.55 12.23
C PRO A 107 4.80 -44.06 11.96
N THR A 108 3.77 -44.83 12.34
CA THR A 108 3.61 -46.18 11.81
C THR A 108 3.10 -46.04 10.39
N SER A 109 3.99 -46.36 9.46
CA SER A 109 3.73 -46.61 8.06
C SER A 109 2.47 -47.45 7.83
N ILE A 110 1.69 -47.02 6.83
CA ILE A 110 0.95 -47.87 5.88
C ILE A 110 -0.08 -48.83 6.51
N ALA A 111 -1.35 -48.44 6.45
CA ALA A 111 -2.45 -49.35 6.09
C ALA A 111 -3.68 -48.52 5.67
N ILE A 112 -4.08 -48.68 4.42
CA ILE A 112 -5.41 -48.34 3.90
C ILE A 112 -6.43 -49.21 4.66
N PRO A 113 -7.62 -48.70 5.00
CA PRO A 113 -8.81 -49.29 4.41
C PRO A 113 -9.85 -48.26 3.98
N GLU A 114 -10.58 -48.68 2.95
CA GLU A 114 -11.79 -48.13 2.37
C GLU A 114 -12.94 -48.05 3.40
N GLY A 115 -13.95 -47.22 3.12
CA GLY A 115 -15.28 -47.37 3.71
C GLY A 115 -15.92 -46.07 4.20
N ASP A 116 -16.87 -45.60 3.38
CA ASP A 116 -18.19 -45.08 3.75
C ASP A 116 -18.34 -43.73 4.49
N GLU A 117 -18.91 -42.80 3.73
CA GLU A 117 -20.12 -42.00 4.02
C GLU A 117 -20.19 -41.14 5.31
N GLU A 118 -20.33 -39.83 5.01
CA GLU A 118 -21.21 -38.84 5.66
C GLU A 118 -20.68 -37.95 6.80
N GLU A 119 -20.72 -36.65 6.45
CA GLU A 119 -21.08 -35.46 7.24
C GLU A 119 -20.03 -34.71 8.07
N GLU A 120 -19.77 -33.50 7.54
CA GLU A 120 -19.63 -32.21 8.22
C GLU A 120 -18.72 -32.09 9.45
N GLU A 121 -17.57 -31.42 9.29
CA GLU A 121 -17.24 -30.15 9.96
C GLU A 121 -15.79 -29.73 9.68
N GLU A 122 -15.51 -28.46 9.90
CA GLU A 122 -14.31 -27.75 9.53
C GLU A 122 -13.00 -28.31 10.09
N GLY A 123 -11.89 -28.18 9.34
CA GLY A 123 -10.57 -28.40 9.95
C GLY A 123 -9.37 -28.54 9.01
N VAL A 124 -8.84 -27.41 8.57
CA VAL A 124 -7.40 -27.11 8.41
C VAL A 124 -6.47 -28.30 8.11
N GLY A 125 -6.23 -28.57 6.82
CA GLY A 125 -5.08 -29.35 6.34
C GLY A 125 -3.99 -28.43 5.79
N GLY A 126 -3.13 -27.92 6.68
CA GLY A 126 -1.99 -27.06 6.34
C GLY A 126 -0.88 -27.79 5.57
N GLY A 127 -1.12 -28.12 4.30
CA GLY A 127 -0.11 -28.36 3.27
C GLY A 127 0.02 -27.12 2.41
N GLY A 128 1.23 -26.58 2.24
CA GLY A 128 1.50 -25.23 1.74
C GLY A 128 0.77 -24.85 0.44
N ALA A 129 -0.41 -24.25 0.56
CA ALA A 129 -1.16 -23.69 -0.56
C ALA A 129 -0.42 -22.45 -1.09
N MET A 130 0.23 -22.60 -2.24
CA MET A 130 0.98 -21.53 -2.89
C MET A 130 0.00 -20.61 -3.62
N ARG A 131 -0.10 -19.35 -3.17
CA ARG A 131 -1.01 -18.34 -3.76
C ARG A 131 -0.26 -17.50 -4.79
N VAL A 132 -0.78 -17.42 -6.01
CA VAL A 132 -0.20 -16.63 -7.10
C VAL A 132 -1.08 -15.39 -7.37
N LYS A 133 -0.44 -14.24 -7.62
CA LYS A 133 -1.12 -13.00 -8.02
C LYS A 133 -0.69 -12.61 -9.43
N ILE A 134 -1.65 -12.53 -10.35
CA ILE A 134 -1.41 -12.19 -11.75
C ILE A 134 -2.19 -10.92 -12.11
N ARG A 135 -1.66 -10.12 -13.03
CA ARG A 135 -2.35 -8.93 -13.58
C ARG A 135 -2.91 -9.30 -14.95
N LEU A 136 -4.22 -9.19 -15.11
CA LEU A 136 -4.91 -9.47 -16.37
C LEU A 136 -5.68 -8.22 -16.85
N PRO A 137 -5.70 -7.94 -18.16
CA PRO A 137 -6.58 -6.94 -18.74
C PRO A 137 -8.06 -7.28 -18.48
N LYS A 138 -8.90 -6.25 -18.28
CA LYS A 138 -10.32 -6.44 -18.01
C LYS A 138 -11.05 -7.24 -19.10
N ALA A 139 -10.71 -7.01 -20.37
CA ALA A 139 -11.31 -7.71 -21.50
C ALA A 139 -11.02 -9.22 -21.49
N GLU A 140 -9.85 -9.62 -20.99
CA GLU A 140 -9.45 -11.03 -20.94
C GLU A 140 -10.16 -11.78 -19.81
N VAL A 141 -10.35 -11.12 -18.66
CA VAL A 141 -11.17 -11.63 -17.55
C VAL A 141 -12.63 -11.77 -17.98
N GLU A 142 -13.18 -10.78 -18.68
CA GLU A 142 -14.56 -10.81 -19.14
C GLU A 142 -14.80 -11.94 -20.16
N ARG A 143 -13.87 -12.16 -21.09
CA ARG A 143 -13.94 -13.28 -22.04
C ARG A 143 -13.92 -14.63 -21.31
N LEU A 144 -13.00 -14.79 -20.36
CA LEU A 144 -12.84 -16.03 -19.59
C LEU A 144 -14.12 -16.42 -18.85
N MET A 145 -14.80 -15.43 -18.28
CA MET A 145 -16.06 -15.63 -17.55
C MET A 145 -17.23 -15.93 -18.49
N LYS A 146 -17.25 -15.39 -19.71
CA LYS A 146 -18.31 -15.65 -20.69
C LYS A 146 -18.16 -17.00 -21.39
N GLU A 147 -16.93 -17.44 -21.61
CA GLU A 147 -16.64 -18.71 -22.28
C GLU A 147 -16.71 -19.92 -21.32
N SER A 148 -16.85 -19.70 -20.02
CA SER A 148 -16.90 -20.77 -19.02
C SER A 148 -18.33 -20.93 -18.55
N GLU A 149 -18.87 -22.14 -18.63
CA GLU A 149 -20.24 -22.43 -18.17
C GLU A 149 -20.25 -22.68 -16.66
N ASN A 150 -19.17 -23.24 -16.13
CA ASN A 150 -19.06 -23.68 -14.74
C ASN A 150 -17.82 -23.11 -14.03
N GLU A 151 -17.87 -23.01 -12.69
CA GLU A 151 -16.74 -22.52 -11.85
C GLU A 151 -15.47 -23.36 -12.04
N ARG A 152 -15.64 -24.68 -12.17
CA ARG A 152 -14.53 -25.61 -12.44
C ARG A 152 -13.82 -25.30 -13.75
N GLU A 153 -14.57 -25.07 -14.83
CA GLU A 153 -14.00 -24.73 -16.14
C GLU A 153 -13.29 -23.37 -16.12
N ALA A 154 -13.84 -22.40 -15.39
CA ALA A 154 -13.20 -21.11 -15.21
C ALA A 154 -11.86 -21.27 -14.47
N ALA A 155 -11.81 -22.07 -13.41
CA ALA A 155 -10.58 -22.35 -12.66
C ALA A 155 -9.51 -23.04 -13.53
N GLU A 156 -9.90 -24.03 -14.35
CA GLU A 156 -9.01 -24.71 -15.27
C GLU A 156 -8.39 -23.75 -16.30
N LYS A 157 -9.20 -22.87 -16.90
CA LYS A 157 -8.69 -21.86 -17.86
C LYS A 157 -7.82 -20.80 -17.18
N ILE A 158 -8.12 -20.40 -15.94
CA ILE A 158 -7.25 -19.52 -15.13
C ILE A 158 -5.89 -20.20 -14.89
N MET A 159 -5.87 -21.49 -14.55
CA MET A 159 -4.64 -22.24 -14.32
C MET A 159 -3.79 -22.34 -15.60
N GLN A 160 -4.41 -22.63 -16.75
CA GLN A 160 -3.73 -22.67 -18.05
C GLN A 160 -3.04 -21.33 -18.35
N LEU A 161 -3.71 -20.21 -18.07
CA LEU A 161 -3.13 -18.87 -18.21
C LEU A 161 -1.95 -18.65 -17.25
N CYS A 162 -2.06 -19.07 -15.99
CA CYS A 162 -0.96 -19.00 -15.02
C CYS A 162 0.28 -19.80 -15.48
N MET A 163 0.05 -21.00 -16.03
CA MET A 163 1.11 -21.88 -16.52
C MET A 163 1.76 -21.34 -17.80
N GLY A 164 0.98 -20.73 -18.70
CA GLY A 164 1.50 -20.12 -19.93
C GLY A 164 2.36 -18.87 -19.70
N ILE A 165 2.09 -18.10 -18.64
CA ILE A 165 2.84 -16.87 -18.30
C ILE A 165 4.21 -17.18 -17.68
N THR A 166 4.37 -18.34 -17.05
CA THR A 166 5.60 -18.73 -16.35
C THR A 166 6.60 -19.49 -17.24
N GLY A 167 6.19 -19.89 -18.45
CA GLY A 167 7.03 -20.61 -19.42
C GLY A 167 7.24 -19.83 -20.72
N ASN A 168 8.19 -18.89 -20.75
CA ASN A 168 8.74 -18.43 -22.02
C ASN A 168 9.83 -19.40 -22.51
N SER A 169 9.49 -20.30 -23.42
CA SER A 169 10.43 -20.87 -24.40
C SER A 169 9.76 -20.96 -25.77
N PRO A 170 10.40 -20.53 -26.87
CA PRO A 170 9.78 -20.45 -28.19
C PRO A 170 9.98 -21.76 -28.98
N ARG A 171 8.89 -22.44 -29.40
CA ARG A 171 8.81 -23.21 -30.67
C ARG A 171 7.48 -24.01 -30.85
N GLY A 172 6.86 -23.84 -32.03
CA GLY A 172 5.88 -24.75 -32.68
C GLY A 172 4.42 -24.28 -32.64
N GLU A 173 3.90 -23.52 -33.62
CA GLU A 173 3.11 -23.96 -34.81
C GLU A 173 1.87 -24.81 -34.44
N VAL A 174 0.59 -24.55 -34.79
CA VAL A 174 -0.18 -23.69 -35.74
C VAL A 174 -1.60 -23.60 -35.10
N THR A 175 -2.38 -22.51 -35.06
CA THR A 175 -3.19 -21.97 -36.17
C THR A 175 -3.87 -20.67 -35.74
N ASP A 176 -3.60 -19.66 -36.55
CA ASP A 176 -4.27 -18.40 -36.90
C ASP A 176 -5.32 -17.67 -36.00
N GLN A 177 -5.19 -16.34 -36.07
CA GLN A 177 -6.15 -15.29 -35.74
C GLN A 177 -6.49 -15.00 -34.26
N ARG A 178 -5.62 -14.19 -33.62
CA ARG A 178 -5.84 -12.72 -33.53
C ARG A 178 -4.64 -12.08 -32.84
N GLN A 179 -3.75 -11.54 -33.66
CA GLN A 179 -2.63 -10.72 -33.25
C GLN A 179 -3.14 -9.43 -32.58
N VAL A 180 -3.33 -9.45 -31.26
CA VAL A 180 -3.30 -8.22 -30.47
C VAL A 180 -1.84 -7.92 -30.20
N HIS A 181 -1.31 -6.99 -30.99
CA HIS A 181 0.03 -6.49 -30.81
C HIS A 181 0.15 -5.94 -29.37
N TRP A 182 1.03 -6.53 -28.58
CA TRP A 182 1.39 -5.99 -27.28
C TRP A 182 2.48 -4.93 -27.47
N ASN A 183 2.11 -3.73 -27.93
CA ASN A 183 3.02 -2.59 -27.81
C ASN A 183 2.89 -2.05 -26.40
N GLY A 184 3.79 -2.53 -25.55
CA GLY A 184 3.97 -2.07 -24.20
C GLY A 184 5.38 -2.38 -23.74
N GLY A 185 6.35 -1.70 -24.36
CA GLY A 185 7.67 -1.39 -23.80
C GLY A 185 8.32 -2.44 -22.90
N ARG A 186 9.20 -3.23 -23.51
CA ARG A 186 10.29 -3.91 -22.84
C ARG A 186 11.24 -2.84 -22.27
N GLU A 187 11.05 -2.44 -21.02
CA GLU A 187 12.07 -1.74 -20.24
C GLU A 187 12.39 -2.59 -18.99
N SER A 188 13.44 -3.41 -19.14
CA SER A 188 14.16 -3.98 -18.02
C SER A 188 14.84 -2.86 -17.23
N ILE A 189 14.16 -2.31 -16.23
CA ILE A 189 14.80 -1.47 -15.23
C ILE A 189 15.37 -2.40 -14.16
N HIS A 190 16.63 -2.79 -14.35
CA HIS A 190 17.47 -3.31 -13.28
C HIS A 190 17.84 -2.13 -12.37
N ASP A 191 17.02 -1.83 -11.35
CA ASP A 191 17.36 -0.81 -10.37
C ASP A 191 17.07 -1.26 -8.92
N GLY A 192 18.13 -1.70 -8.25
CA GLY A 192 18.49 -1.13 -6.96
C GLY A 192 17.61 -1.43 -5.73
N PHE A 193 17.24 -2.68 -5.44
CA PHE A 193 16.89 -3.04 -4.06
C PHE A 193 18.15 -3.07 -3.17
N LYS A 194 18.66 -1.88 -2.78
CA LYS A 194 19.63 -1.78 -1.70
C LYS A 194 18.92 -2.08 -0.38
N ALA A 195 18.97 -3.34 0.04
CA ALA A 195 18.73 -3.70 1.43
C ALA A 195 19.67 -2.85 2.31
N ARG A 196 19.11 -1.89 3.07
CA ARG A 196 19.87 -1.15 4.09
C ARG A 196 20.32 -2.16 5.14
N LYS A 197 21.53 -2.71 5.01
CA LYS A 197 22.25 -3.33 6.12
C LYS A 197 22.48 -2.25 7.17
N LYS A 198 21.71 -2.28 8.26
CA LYS A 198 22.00 -1.49 9.46
C LYS A 198 23.32 -2.00 10.01
N ARG A 199 24.41 -1.30 9.73
CA ARG A 199 25.68 -1.48 10.43
C ARG A 199 25.60 -0.67 11.71
N VAL A 200 25.59 -1.35 12.85
CA VAL A 200 25.78 -0.72 14.15
C VAL A 200 27.27 -0.77 14.43
N SER A 201 27.88 0.39 14.67
CA SER A 201 29.24 0.47 15.20
C SER A 201 29.15 0.74 16.70
N PHE A 202 29.82 -0.09 17.50
CA PHE A 202 30.06 0.19 18.90
C PHE A 202 31.30 1.06 19.01
N MET A 203 31.18 2.25 19.62
CA MET A 203 32.37 2.98 20.05
C MET A 203 32.80 2.41 21.40
N ALA A 204 34.04 1.96 21.50
CA ALA A 204 34.67 1.72 22.79
C ALA A 204 34.81 3.09 23.47
N MET A 205 34.21 3.24 24.65
CA MET A 205 34.52 4.39 25.49
C MET A 205 35.90 4.13 26.09
N ASP A 206 36.87 4.99 25.77
CA ASP A 206 38.16 4.99 26.46
C ASP A 206 37.90 5.20 27.96
N GLY A 207 38.17 4.15 28.72
CA GLY A 207 38.03 4.12 30.17
C GLY A 207 39.12 4.97 30.81
N GLY A 208 38.86 6.27 30.92
CA GLY A 208 39.60 7.18 31.79
C GLY A 208 39.35 6.81 33.25
N GLY A 209 40.36 6.22 33.88
CA GLY A 209 40.30 5.66 35.22
C GLY A 209 39.91 6.66 36.31
N ARG A 210 39.24 6.13 37.34
CA ARG A 210 39.21 6.74 38.67
C ARG A 210 39.48 5.64 39.69
N GLN A 211 40.64 5.79 40.32
CA GLN A 211 41.19 5.02 41.42
C GLN A 211 40.26 5.14 42.64
N ILE A 212 39.90 4.01 43.24
CA ILE A 212 39.23 3.97 44.54
C ILE A 212 40.27 3.47 45.53
N GLU A 213 40.70 4.36 46.41
CA GLU A 213 41.64 4.06 47.50
C GLU A 213 40.89 3.32 48.61
N VAL A 214 41.43 2.20 49.07
CA VAL A 214 40.90 1.40 50.18
C VAL A 214 41.73 1.75 51.41
N THR A 215 41.15 2.43 52.38
CA THR A 215 41.72 2.51 53.72
C THR A 215 41.22 1.32 54.53
N SER A 216 42.17 0.65 55.19
CA SER A 216 42.01 -0.52 56.05
C SER A 216 41.23 -0.23 57.34
#